data_AF-A0A2C4PWH8-F1
#
_entry.id   AF-A0A2C4PWH8-F1
#
_cell.length_a   1.000
_cell.length_b   1.000
_cell.length_c   1.000
_cell.angle_alpha   90.00
_cell.angle_beta   90.00
_cell.angle_gamma   90.00
#
_symmetry.space_group_name_H-M   'P 1'
#
loop_
_entity.id
_entity.type
_entity.pdbx_description
1 polymer ?
#
loop_
_entity_poly.entity_id
_entity_poly.type
_entity_poly.pdbx_seq_one_letter_code
_entity_poly.pdbx_strand_id
1 'polypeptide(L)'
;MINELKEESVFLFWVPVNLGFARSIHKVEGEYLGKYNGVHLITHFDEYLCMHVVSELTTGFGIANSFKKWFAIEKAKRKIDENEERVDLWIKTVNAKYGALNEVISTK
;
A
#
# COMPACT_ATOMS: atom_id res chain seq x y z
N MET A 1 7.76 -13.34 -6.18
CA MET A 1 6.76 -13.50 -5.10
C MET A 1 5.35 -13.08 -5.51
N ILE A 2 5.12 -11.98 -6.24
CA ILE A 2 3.75 -11.51 -6.53
C ILE A 2 2.90 -12.51 -7.35
N ASN A 3 3.51 -13.28 -8.26
CA ASN A 3 2.79 -14.20 -9.16
C ASN A 3 2.13 -15.42 -8.48
N GLU A 4 2.36 -15.63 -7.17
CA GLU A 4 1.82 -16.78 -6.41
C GLU A 4 0.79 -16.38 -5.35
N LEU A 5 0.56 -15.07 -5.15
CA LEU A 5 -0.39 -14.59 -4.14
C LEU A 5 -1.83 -14.78 -4.63
N LYS A 6 -2.58 -15.61 -3.89
CA LYS A 6 -4.03 -15.77 -4.07
C LYS A 6 -4.75 -14.64 -3.34
N GLU A 7 -5.90 -14.20 -3.85
CA GLU A 7 -6.76 -13.29 -3.10
C GLU A 7 -7.06 -13.87 -1.71
N GLU A 8 -7.18 -12.98 -0.72
CA GLU A 8 -7.32 -13.31 0.70
C GLU A 8 -6.08 -13.97 1.33
N SER A 9 -4.96 -14.10 0.60
CA SER A 9 -3.70 -14.51 1.22
C SER A 9 -3.21 -13.46 2.21
N VAL A 10 -2.80 -13.94 3.38
CA VAL A 10 -2.30 -13.09 4.46
C VAL A 10 -0.80 -13.32 4.62
N PHE A 11 -0.03 -12.24 4.66
CA PHE A 11 1.42 -12.29 4.87
C PHE A 11 1.94 -10.97 5.42
N LEU A 12 3.17 -11.01 5.92
CA LEU A 12 3.85 -9.81 6.40
C LEU A 12 4.42 -9.01 5.23
N PHE A 13 4.13 -7.71 5.20
CA PHE A 13 4.68 -6.79 4.20
C PHE A 13 5.11 -5.47 4.86
N TRP A 14 5.90 -4.69 4.13
CA TRP A 14 6.46 -3.44 4.63
C TRP A 14 5.61 -2.26 4.17
N VAL A 15 5.26 -1.38 5.11
CA VAL A 15 4.55 -0.11 4.83
C VAL A 15 5.39 1.08 5.28
N PRO A 16 5.43 2.16 4.48
CA PRO A 16 6.02 3.41 4.89
C PRO A 16 5.12 4.09 5.94
N VAL A 17 5.69 4.46 7.08
CA VAL A 17 5.00 5.19 8.14
C VAL A 17 5.61 6.58 8.25
N ASN A 18 4.74 7.59 8.23
CA ASN A 18 5.14 8.97 8.44
C ASN A 18 4.73 9.41 9.86
N LEU A 19 5.71 9.54 10.75
CA LEU A 19 5.51 9.96 12.14
C LEU A 19 5.49 11.50 12.29
N GLY A 20 5.49 12.25 11.19
CA GLY A 20 5.51 13.71 11.17
C GLY A 20 6.90 14.32 11.37
N PHE A 21 7.68 13.80 12.31
CA PHE A 21 9.08 14.21 12.58
C PHE A 21 10.11 13.23 12.01
N ALA A 22 9.71 12.00 11.74
CA ALA A 22 10.55 10.94 11.19
C ALA A 22 9.75 10.07 10.21
N ARG A 23 10.47 9.46 9.27
CA ARG A 23 9.92 8.44 8.37
C ARG A 23 10.49 7.09 8.80
N SER A 24 9.61 6.11 8.95
CA SER A 24 9.94 4.75 9.35
C SER A 24 9.31 3.77 8.38
N ILE A 25 9.66 2.49 8.50
CA ILE A 25 9.07 1.39 7.75
C ILE A 25 8.63 0.34 8.76
N HIS A 26 7.38 -0.08 8.65
CA HIS A 26 6.78 -1.01 9.60
C HIS A 26 6.41 -2.28 8.88
N LYS A 27 6.70 -3.41 9.51
CA LYS A 27 6.24 -4.71 9.03
C LYS A 27 4.87 -4.95 9.62
N VAL A 28 3.87 -5.12 8.76
CA VAL A 28 2.48 -5.32 9.15
C VAL A 28 1.94 -6.56 8.48
N GLU A 29 1.00 -7.23 9.13
CA GLU A 29 0.24 -8.32 8.52
C GLU A 29 -0.82 -7.73 7.60
N GLY A 30 -0.83 -8.17 6.34
CA GLY A 30 -1.75 -7.67 5.33
C GLY A 30 -2.39 -8.79 4.54
N GLU A 31 -3.59 -8.50 4.05
CA GLU A 31 -4.40 -9.38 3.21
C GLU A 31 -4.39 -8.87 1.78
N TYR A 32 -3.98 -9.73 0.84
CA TYR A 32 -3.96 -9.40 -0.56
C TYR A 32 -5.37 -9.39 -1.15
N LEU A 33 -5.72 -8.31 -1.82
CA LEU A 33 -7.05 -8.05 -2.37
C LEU A 33 -7.14 -8.31 -3.88
N GLY A 34 -6.07 -8.80 -4.49
CA GLY A 34 -6.01 -8.98 -5.94
C GLY A 34 -5.49 -7.74 -6.67
N LYS A 35 -5.65 -7.78 -7.99
CA LYS A 35 -5.20 -6.73 -8.91
C LYS A 35 -6.39 -5.92 -9.40
N TYR A 36 -6.32 -4.60 -9.27
CA TYR A 36 -7.34 -3.67 -9.74
C TYR A 36 -6.70 -2.62 -10.67
N ASN A 37 -7.17 -2.53 -11.92
CA ASN A 37 -6.63 -1.65 -12.97
C ASN A 37 -5.09 -1.59 -13.00
N GLY A 38 -4.43 -2.75 -13.05
CA GLY A 38 -2.96 -2.79 -13.09
C GLY A 38 -2.26 -2.79 -11.73
N VAL A 39 -2.94 -2.36 -10.66
CA VAL A 39 -2.36 -2.16 -9.33
C VAL A 39 -2.64 -3.35 -8.43
N HIS A 40 -1.60 -3.94 -7.84
CA HIS A 40 -1.74 -4.99 -6.84
C HIS A 40 -2.09 -4.37 -5.47
N LEU A 41 -3.22 -4.76 -4.89
CA LEU A 41 -3.75 -4.15 -3.68
C LEU A 41 -3.59 -5.07 -2.47
N ILE A 42 -3.23 -4.48 -1.34
CA ILE A 42 -3.16 -5.14 -0.04
C ILE A 42 -3.88 -4.27 0.99
N THR A 43 -4.54 -4.90 1.97
CA THR A 43 -5.15 -4.19 3.09
C THR A 43 -4.55 -4.63 4.41
N HIS A 44 -4.42 -3.69 5.32
CA HIS A 44 -3.92 -3.93 6.67
C HIS A 44 -4.59 -2.97 7.65
N PHE A 45 -4.43 -3.22 8.94
CA PHE A 45 -4.80 -2.29 9.97
C PHE A 45 -3.57 -1.47 10.38
N ASP A 46 -3.66 -0.15 10.31
CA ASP A 46 -2.64 0.77 10.80
C ASP A 46 -2.96 1.13 12.25
N GLU A 47 -2.13 0.64 13.18
CA GLU A 47 -2.31 0.85 14.61
C GLU A 47 -2.15 2.32 15.04
N TYR A 48 -1.35 3.11 14.31
CA TYR A 48 -1.15 4.52 14.61
C TYR A 48 -2.36 5.36 14.20
N LEU A 49 -2.95 5.05 13.06
CA LEU A 49 -4.15 5.73 12.57
C LEU A 49 -5.44 5.14 13.16
N CYS A 50 -5.38 3.94 13.72
CA CYS A 50 -6.53 3.15 14.14
C CYS A 50 -7.55 2.98 13.00
N MET A 51 -7.05 2.66 11.80
CA MET A 51 -7.84 2.54 10.57
C MET A 51 -7.36 1.39 9.70
N HIS A 52 -8.27 0.86 8.88
CA HIS A 52 -7.88 0.00 7.76
C HIS A 52 -7.32 0.85 6.63
N VAL A 53 -6.21 0.41 6.05
CA VAL A 53 -5.51 1.06 4.96
C VAL A 53 -5.36 0.09 3.80
N VAL A 54 -5.77 0.52 2.62
CA VAL A 54 -5.51 -0.17 1.36
C VAL A 54 -4.31 0.46 0.71
N SER A 55 -3.31 -0.37 0.40
CA SER A 55 -2.01 0.05 -0.12
C SER A 55 -1.69 -0.66 -1.42
N GLU A 56 -0.80 -0.06 -2.21
CA GLU A 56 -0.15 -0.74 -3.32
C GLU A 56 0.89 -1.72 -2.77
N LEU A 57 0.87 -2.96 -3.27
CA LEU A 57 1.63 -4.08 -2.71
C LEU A 57 3.16 -3.88 -2.78
N THR A 58 3.67 -3.35 -3.89
CA THR A 58 5.12 -3.26 -4.15
C THR A 58 5.79 -2.20 -3.28
N THR A 59 5.11 -1.07 -3.07
CA THR A 59 5.64 0.10 -2.36
C THR A 59 5.11 0.23 -0.94
N GLY A 60 4.05 -0.50 -0.59
CA GLY A 60 3.31 -0.32 0.65
C GLY A 60 2.57 1.01 0.74
N PHE A 61 2.49 1.78 -0.36
CA PHE A 61 1.92 3.12 -0.33
C PHE A 61 0.41 3.09 -0.07
N GLY A 62 -0.04 3.74 1.00
CA GLY A 62 -1.45 3.85 1.36
C GLY A 62 -2.25 4.69 0.37
N ILE A 63 -3.14 4.06 -0.39
CA ILE A 63 -4.02 4.68 -1.39
C ILE A 63 -5.23 5.31 -0.68
N ALA A 64 -5.86 4.56 0.21
CA ALA A 64 -7.04 4.99 0.95
C ALA A 64 -7.10 4.32 2.32
N ASN A 65 -7.75 5.01 3.26
CA ASN A 65 -8.02 4.49 4.59
C ASN A 65 -9.47 4.74 5.02
N SER A 66 -9.92 3.94 5.97
CA SER A 66 -11.23 4.05 6.64
C SER A 66 -11.26 3.22 7.92
N PHE A 67 -12.12 3.58 8.86
CA PHE A 67 -12.44 2.74 10.02
C PHE A 67 -13.03 1.38 9.65
N LYS A 68 -13.70 1.25 8.49
CA LYS A 68 -14.24 -0.02 8.00
C LYS A 68 -13.45 -0.52 6.81
N LYS A 69 -12.99 -1.78 6.88
CA LYS A 69 -12.21 -2.45 5.82
C LYS A 69 -12.85 -2.30 4.44
N TRP A 70 -14.11 -2.72 4.27
CA TRP A 70 -14.80 -2.68 2.97
C TRP A 70 -14.89 -1.24 2.40
N PHE A 71 -15.04 -0.24 3.26
CA PHE A 71 -15.11 1.16 2.82
C PHE A 71 -13.74 1.68 2.37
N ALA A 72 -12.65 1.25 3.01
CA ALA A 72 -11.30 1.56 2.54
C ALA A 72 -11.04 0.97 1.15
N ILE A 73 -11.54 -0.25 0.89
CA ILE A 73 -11.44 -0.95 -0.41
C ILE A 73 -12.19 -0.19 -1.51
N GLU A 74 -13.46 0.11 -1.28
CA GLU A 74 -14.27 0.85 -2.27
C GLU A 74 -13.70 2.24 -2.55
N LYS A 75 -13.21 2.93 -1.50
CA LYS A 75 -12.55 4.23 -1.65
C LYS A 75 -11.23 4.13 -2.43
N ALA A 76 -10.47 3.05 -2.26
CA ALA A 76 -9.25 2.82 -3.02
C ALA A 76 -9.56 2.59 -4.51
N LYS A 77 -10.54 1.73 -4.81
CA LYS A 77 -10.97 1.46 -6.19
C LYS A 77 -11.42 2.73 -6.90
N ARG A 78 -12.31 3.52 -6.27
CA ARG A 78 -12.74 4.83 -6.80
C ARG A 78 -11.58 5.77 -7.08
N LYS A 79 -10.62 5.87 -6.16
CA LYS A 79 -9.43 6.71 -6.37
C LYS A 79 -8.59 6.25 -7.57
N ILE A 80 -8.48 4.94 -7.78
CA ILE A 80 -7.77 4.36 -8.93
C ILE A 80 -8.52 4.66 -10.22
N ASP A 81 -9.84 4.47 -10.24
CA ASP A 81 -10.70 4.76 -11.39
C ASP A 81 -10.65 6.24 -11.79
N GLU A 82 -10.65 7.14 -10.80
CA GLU A 82 -10.62 8.60 -11.03
C GLU A 82 -9.25 9.12 -11.50
N ASN A 83 -8.16 8.36 -11.35
CA ASN A 83 -6.79 8.86 -11.49
C ASN A 83 -5.79 7.82 -12.05
N GLU A 84 -6.13 7.11 -13.12
CA GLU A 84 -5.26 6.05 -13.70
C GLU A 84 -3.81 6.53 -14.00
N GLU A 85 -3.63 7.68 -14.66
CA GLU A 85 -2.30 8.27 -14.92
C GLU A 85 -1.60 8.80 -13.65
N ARG A 86 -2.37 9.14 -12.62
CA ARG A 86 -1.88 9.79 -11.39
C ARG A 86 -1.47 8.80 -10.32
N VAL A 87 -1.99 7.57 -10.32
CA VAL A 87 -1.50 6.50 -9.44
C VAL A 87 -0.06 6.18 -9.80
N ASP A 88 0.25 6.09 -11.09
CA ASP A 88 1.61 5.85 -11.58
C ASP A 88 2.53 7.04 -11.27
N LEU A 89 2.03 8.27 -11.44
CA LEU A 89 2.75 9.49 -11.04
C LEU A 89 2.91 9.61 -9.53
N TRP A 90 1.95 9.14 -8.73
CA TRP A 90 2.02 9.10 -7.26
C TRP A 90 3.00 8.05 -6.80
N ILE A 91 2.96 6.83 -7.34
CA ILE A 91 3.96 5.78 -7.11
C ILE A 91 5.35 6.29 -7.51
N LYS A 92 5.50 6.96 -8.65
CA LYS A 92 6.77 7.55 -9.09
C LYS A 92 7.21 8.72 -8.21
N THR A 93 6.31 9.58 -7.76
CA THR A 93 6.64 10.71 -6.85
C THR A 93 7.01 10.18 -5.47
N VAL A 94 6.31 9.15 -5.01
CA VAL A 94 6.61 8.42 -3.77
C VAL A 94 7.96 7.73 -3.94
N ASN A 95 8.20 6.95 -4.99
CA ASN A 95 9.50 6.35 -5.26
C ASN A 95 10.61 7.40 -5.50
N ALA A 96 10.34 8.58 -6.05
CA ALA A 96 11.34 9.64 -6.15
C ALA A 96 11.62 10.30 -4.78
N LYS A 97 10.61 10.35 -3.90
CA LYS A 97 10.69 10.95 -2.56
C LYS A 97 11.13 9.97 -1.47
N TYR A 98 11.00 8.67 -1.72
CA TYR A 98 11.15 7.57 -0.76
C TYR A 98 11.88 6.33 -1.34
N GLY A 99 12.15 6.25 -2.65
CA GLY A 99 12.70 5.05 -3.31
C GLY A 99 14.16 4.73 -2.96
N ALA A 100 14.92 5.70 -2.45
CA ALA A 100 16.21 5.43 -1.82
C ALA A 100 16.09 4.49 -0.60
N LEU A 101 14.94 4.46 0.09
CA LEU A 101 14.66 3.48 1.15
C LEU A 101 14.25 2.12 0.58
N ASN A 102 13.61 2.07 -0.60
CA ASN A 102 13.20 0.81 -1.24
C ASN A 102 14.36 0.08 -1.94
N GLU A 103 15.35 0.79 -2.50
CA GLU A 103 16.57 0.15 -3.04
C GLU A 103 17.41 -0.54 -1.96
N VAL A 104 17.40 0.00 -0.74
CA VAL A 104 18.04 -0.63 0.44
C VAL A 104 17.32 -1.91 0.86
N ILE A 105 16.02 -2.05 0.53
CA ILE A 105 15.20 -3.24 0.84
C ILE A 105 15.35 -4.34 -0.22
N SER A 106 15.66 -3.99 -1.48
CA SER A 106 15.78 -4.97 -2.58
C SER A 106 17.18 -5.60 -2.71
N THR A 107 18.18 -5.12 -1.98
CA THR A 107 19.59 -5.60 -2.09
C THR A 107 20.08 -6.42 -0.89
N LYS A 108 19.18 -7.07 -0.14
CA LYS A 108 19.55 -8.15 0.79
C LYS A 108 18.61 -9.34 0.72
#